data_AF-A0A9D7U396-F1
#
_entry.id   AF-A0A9D7U396-F1
#
_cell.length_a   1.000
_cell.length_b   1.000
_cell.length_c   1.000
_cell.angle_alpha   90.00
_cell.angle_beta   90.00
_cell.angle_gamma   90.00
#
_symmetry.space_group_name_H-M   'P 1'
#
loop_
_entity.id
_entity.type
_entity.pdbx_description
1 polymer ?
#
loop_
_entity_poly.entity_id
_entity_poly.type
_entity_poly.pdbx_seq_one_letter_code
_entity_poly.pdbx_strand_id
1 'polypeptide(L)' 'MSVKELRTDLITKISNLDKMDVMEEIQRLIDFEMDSTDFIFSVDQKIRIAEAQKEYDEKKTLTDIEANQEINLWLQGK' A
#
# COMPACT_ATOMS: atom_id res chain seq x y z
N MET A 1 -23.20 15.02 -13.71
CA MET A 1 -22.61 13.79 -14.25
C MET A 1 -23.16 12.60 -13.47
N SER A 2 -23.93 11.75 -14.12
CA SER A 2 -24.51 10.53 -13.56
C SER A 2 -23.53 9.35 -13.67
N VAL A 3 -23.77 8.29 -12.90
CA VAL A 3 -23.00 7.03 -12.99
C VAL A 3 -23.00 6.47 -14.42
N LYS A 4 -24.12 6.61 -15.13
CA LYS A 4 -24.28 6.15 -16.51
C LYS A 4 -23.43 6.97 -17.49
N GLU A 5 -23.39 8.29 -17.31
CA GLU A 5 -22.55 9.19 -18.11
C GLU A 5 -21.07 8.87 -17.87
N LEU A 6 -20.66 8.76 -16.60
CA LEU A 6 -19.27 8.46 -16.24
C LEU A 6 -18.81 7.10 -16.79
N ARG A 7 -19.66 6.07 -16.73
CA ARG A 7 -19.37 4.75 -17.31
C ARG A 7 -19.14 4.83 -18.81
N THR A 8 -19.98 5.61 -19.51
CA THR A 8 -19.89 5.77 -20.97
C THR A 8 -18.61 6.48 -21.37
N ASP A 9 -18.23 7.53 -20.64
CA ASP A 9 -16.99 8.27 -20.86
C ASP A 9 -15.75 7.39 -20.63
N LEU A 10 -15.76 6.57 -19.57
CA LEU A 10 -14.64 5.66 -19.27
C LEU A 10 -14.47 4.59 -20.35
N ILE A 11 -15.55 3.95 -20.80
CA ILE A 11 -15.50 2.95 -21.89
C ILE A 11 -14.91 3.60 -23.15
N THR A 12 -15.35 4.81 -23.48
CA THR A 12 -14.88 5.53 -24.67
C THR A 12 -13.39 5.86 -24.57
N LYS A 13 -12.92 6.31 -23.41
CA LYS A 13 -11.49 6.59 -23.19
C LYS A 13 -10.63 5.33 -23.25
N ILE A 14 -11.08 4.23 -22.63
CA ILE A 14 -10.37 2.95 -22.63
C ILE A 14 -10.31 2.35 -24.03
N SER A 15 -11.40 2.42 -24.79
CA SER A 15 -11.46 1.88 -26.16
C SER A 15 -10.53 2.58 -27.14
N ASN A 16 -10.10 3.82 -26.82
CA ASN A 16 -9.18 4.61 -27.64
C ASN A 16 -7.72 4.52 -27.16
N LEU A 17 -7.42 3.70 -26.15
CA LEU A 17 -6.05 3.51 -25.65
C LEU A 17 -5.36 2.36 -26.42
N ASP A 18 -4.38 2.71 -27.25
CA ASP A 18 -3.57 1.74 -28.01
C ASP A 18 -2.29 1.30 -27.28
N LYS A 19 -2.11 1.74 -26.02
CA LYS A 19 -0.91 1.50 -25.22
C LYS A 19 -1.12 0.34 -24.24
N MET A 20 -0.51 -0.80 -24.53
CA MET A 20 -0.66 -2.04 -23.73
C MET A 20 -0.22 -1.85 -22.28
N ASP A 21 0.91 -1.19 -22.03
CA ASP A 21 1.44 -0.89 -20.69
C ASP A 21 0.46 -0.10 -19.82
N VAL A 22 -0.17 0.91 -20.42
CA VAL A 22 -1.21 1.71 -19.74
C VAL A 22 -2.45 0.86 -19.45
N MET A 23 -2.80 -0.06 -20.35
CA MET A 23 -3.97 -0.91 -20.18
C MET A 23 -3.79 -1.97 -19.10
N GLU A 24 -2.58 -2.52 -18.99
CA GLU A 24 -2.21 -3.40 -17.89
C GLU A 24 -2.28 -2.69 -16.54
N GLU A 25 -1.87 -1.42 -16.44
CA GLU A 25 -2.01 -0.67 -15.18
C GLU A 25 -3.45 -0.37 -14.82
N ILE A 26 -4.29 -0.01 -15.80
CA ILE A 26 -5.72 0.19 -15.58
C ILE A 26 -6.35 -1.10 -15.07
N GLN A 27 -5.99 -2.25 -15.64
CA GLN A 27 -6.46 -3.55 -15.19
C GLN A 27 -6.01 -3.84 -13.75
N ARG A 28 -4.72 -3.65 -13.42
CA ARG A 28 -4.20 -3.84 -12.06
C ARG A 28 -4.92 -2.98 -11.02
N LEU A 29 -5.20 -1.73 -11.35
CA LEU A 29 -5.90 -0.82 -10.44
C LEU A 29 -7.35 -1.25 -10.22
N ILE A 30 -8.06 -1.66 -11.28
CA ILE A 30 -9.43 -2.17 -11.15
C ILE A 30 -9.45 -3.44 -10.32
N ASP A 31 -8.54 -4.38 -10.57
CA ASP A 31 -8.44 -5.63 -9.83
C ASP A 31 -8.14 -5.38 -8.35
N PHE A 32 -7.26 -4.42 -8.04
CA PHE A 32 -6.97 -4.02 -6.66
C PHE A 32 -8.18 -3.42 -5.94
N GLU A 33 -8.89 -2.48 -6.56
CA GLU A 33 -10.05 -1.82 -5.94
C GLU A 33 -11.26 -2.75 -5.84
N MET A 34 -11.36 -3.75 -6.72
CA MET A 34 -12.39 -4.78 -6.70
C MET A 34 -12.02 -5.99 -5.86
N ASP A 35 -10.79 -6.06 -5.36
CA ASP A 35 -10.37 -7.12 -4.45
C ASP A 35 -11.16 -7.00 -3.15
N SER A 36 -12.15 -7.89 -3.00
CA SER A 36 -12.95 -8.01 -1.80
C SER A 36 -12.30 -8.92 -0.76
N THR A 37 -11.04 -9.31 -0.95
CA THR A 37 -10.31 -10.12 0.02
C THR A 37 -10.11 -9.28 1.28
N ASP A 38 -10.55 -9.82 2.41
CA ASP A 38 -10.27 -9.20 3.69
C ASP A 38 -8.75 -9.13 3.87
N PHE A 39 -8.21 -7.92 4.05
CA PHE A 39 -6.81 -7.70 4.39
C PHE A 39 -6.55 -8.20 5.81
N ILE A 40 -6.35 -9.51 5.96
CA ILE A 40 -6.08 -10.16 7.23
C ILE A 40 -4.57 -10.22 7.44
N PHE A 41 -4.10 -9.71 8.59
CA PHE A 41 -2.72 -9.87 8.99
C PHE A 41 -2.33 -11.36 9.05
N SER A 42 -1.18 -11.67 8.45
CA SER A 42 -0.51 -12.95 8.66
C SER A 42 -0.19 -13.18 10.15
N VAL A 43 0.13 -14.42 10.50
CA VAL A 43 0.53 -14.77 11.88
C VAL A 43 1.74 -13.93 12.31
N ASP A 44 2.76 -13.81 11.46
CA ASP A 44 3.97 -13.05 11.77
C ASP A 44 3.68 -11.56 11.97
N GLN A 45 2.80 -10.97 11.15
CA GLN A 45 2.37 -9.58 11.33
C GLN A 45 1.60 -9.38 12.63
N LYS A 46 0.71 -10.30 13.00
CA LYS A 46 -0.02 -10.25 14.28
C LYS A 46 0.93 -10.32 15.46
N ILE A 47 1.93 -11.20 15.40
CA ILE A 47 2.98 -11.31 16.42
C ILE A 47 3.75 -10.00 16.52
N ARG A 48 4.23 -9.45 15.40
CA ARG A 48 5.01 -8.20 15.41
C ARG A 48 4.19 -7.02 15.94
N ILE A 49 2.90 -6.93 15.61
CA ILE A 49 2.01 -5.91 16.16
C ILE A 49 1.89 -6.05 17.68
N ALA A 50 1.70 -7.27 18.18
CA ALA A 50 1.61 -7.51 19.62
C ALA A 50 2.92 -7.17 20.36
N GLU A 51 4.07 -7.50 19.76
CA GLU A 51 5.38 -7.11 20.28
C GLU A 51 5.56 -5.58 20.30
N ALA A 52 5.22 -4.91 19.20
CA ALA A 52 5.33 -3.45 19.10
C ALA A 52 4.44 -2.73 20.11
N GLN A 53 3.23 -3.25 20.37
CA GLN A 53 2.35 -2.74 21.41
C GLN A 53 3.01 -2.84 22.80
N LYS A 54 3.61 -4.00 23.11
CA LYS A 54 4.34 -4.19 24.36
C LYS A 54 5.56 -3.29 24.46
N GLU A 55 6.35 -3.14 23.39
CA GLU A 55 7.49 -2.23 23.33
C GLU A 55 7.06 -0.79 23.61
N TYR A 56 5.94 -0.35 23.03
CA TYR A 56 5.37 0.97 23.26
C TYR A 56 4.98 1.18 24.74
N ASP A 57 4.27 0.22 25.34
CA ASP A 57 3.85 0.29 26.75
C ASP A 57 5.06 0.30 27.70
N GLU A 58 6.12 -0.44 27.35
CA GLU A 58 7.39 -0.48 28.09
C GLU A 58 8.31 0.72 27.79
N LYS A 59 7.88 1.68 26.95
CA LYS A 59 8.65 2.83 26.47
C LYS A 59 9.96 2.44 25.78
N LYS A 60 10.00 1.26 25.17
CA LYS A 60 11.08 0.77 24.30
C LYS A 60 10.91 1.29 22.87
N THR A 61 10.71 2.59 22.75
CA THR A 61 10.55 3.30 21.48
C THR A 61 11.79 4.13 21.20
N LEU A 62 12.16 4.26 19.93
CA LEU A 62 13.23 5.15 19.53
C LEU A 62 12.70 6.58 19.43
N THR A 63 13.50 7.54 19.88
CA THR A 63 13.32 8.95 19.53
C THR A 63 13.67 9.18 18.07
N ASP A 64 13.22 10.30 17.50
CA ASP A 64 13.58 10.68 16.13
C ASP A 64 15.10 10.75 15.92
N ILE A 65 15.86 11.16 16.95
CA ILE A 65 17.33 11.24 16.87
C ILE A 65 17.93 9.82 16.77
N GLU A 66 17.49 8.90 17.63
CA GLU A 66 17.97 7.52 17.65
C GLU A 66 17.58 6.78 16.37
N ALA A 67 16.32 6.93 15.91
CA ALA A 67 15.85 6.34 14.67
C ALA A 67 16.65 6.85 13.46
N ASN A 68 16.92 8.15 13.38
CA ASN A 68 17.74 8.71 12.30
C ASN A 68 19.19 8.21 12.35
N GLN A 69 19.76 8.03 13.54
CA GLN A 69 21.10 7.47 13.67
C GLN A 69 21.15 6.02 13.17
N GLU A 70 20.17 5.20 13.54
CA GLU A 70 20.10 3.80 13.12
C GLU A 70 19.88 3.68 11.60
N ILE A 71 18.98 4.49 11.03
CA ILE A 71 18.77 4.57 9.58
C ILE A 71 20.06 4.96 8.86
N ASN A 72 20.80 5.95 9.37
CA ASN A 72 22.06 6.37 8.77
C ASN A 72 23.13 5.27 8.81
N LEU A 73 23.21 4.50 9.89
CA LEU A 73 24.12 3.36 10.00
C LEU A 73 23.76 2.27 8.97
N TRP A 74 22.47 1.94 8.87
CA TRP A 74 21.96 0.98 7.91
C TRP A 74 22.26 1.39 6.46
N LEU A 75 22.03 2.66 6.11
CA LEU A 75 22.32 3.21 4.78
C LEU A 75 23.82 3.22 4.45
N GLN A 76 24.69 3.26 5.46
CA GLN A 76 26.14 3.14 5.29
C GLN A 76 26.61 1.69 5.15
N GLY A 77 25.70 0.70 5.20
CA GLY A 77 26.01 -0.71 5.08
C GLY A 77 26.70 -1.31 6.32
N LYS A 78 26.45 -0.72 7.50
CA LYS A 78 26.90 -1.25 8.79
C LYS A 78 25.73 -1.74 9.62
#